data_AF-H3Z9L8-F1
#
_entry.id   AF-H3Z9L8-F1
#
_cell.length_a   1.000
_cell.length_b   1.000
_cell.length_c   1.000
_cell.angle_alpha   90.00
_cell.angle_beta   90.00
_cell.angle_gamma   90.00
#
_symmetry.space_group_name_H-M   'P 1'
#
loop_
_entity.id
_entity.type
_entity.pdbx_description
1 polymer ?
#
loop_
_entity_poly.entity_id
_entity_poly.type
_entity_poly.pdbx_seq_one_letter_code
_entity_poly.pdbx_strand_id
1 'polypeptide(L)' 'MLESGTHAVDIAKKLVVSGDFQTGFREMIARGRPDLTFESIMLEDEFADLFTRQELEVARWRLSNVKN' A
#
# COMPACT_ATOMS: atom_id res chain seq x y z
N MET A 1 25.25 -9.21 4.57
CA MET A 1 24.08 -9.86 3.94
C MET A 1 22.96 -8.84 3.99
N LEU A 2 22.48 -8.36 2.86
CA LEU A 2 21.61 -7.18 2.77
C LEU A 2 20.20 -7.52 3.27
N GLU A 3 19.84 -7.07 4.48
CA GLU A 3 18.46 -7.10 5.02
C GLU A 3 17.58 -5.99 4.40
N SER A 4 17.62 -5.86 3.07
CA SER A 4 16.92 -4.77 2.36
C SER A 4 15.40 -4.99 2.28
N GLY A 5 14.92 -6.24 2.40
CA GLY A 5 13.50 -6.58 2.30
C GLY A 5 12.67 -6.09 3.50
N THR A 6 13.19 -6.24 4.72
CA THR A 6 12.48 -5.84 5.96
C THR A 6 12.21 -4.34 5.98
N HIS A 7 13.20 -3.54 5.58
CA HIS A 7 13.07 -2.08 5.52
C HIS A 7 12.00 -1.62 4.53
N ALA A 8 11.89 -2.26 3.36
CA ALA A 8 10.88 -1.91 2.36
C ALA A 8 9.45 -2.22 2.85
N VAL A 9 9.25 -3.36 3.50
CA VAL A 9 7.97 -3.76 4.10
C VAL A 9 7.58 -2.82 5.23
N ASP A 10 8.52 -2.47 6.11
CA ASP A 10 8.27 -1.54 7.22
C ASP A 10 7.90 -0.13 6.74
N ILE A 11 8.53 0.33 5.66
CA ILE A 11 8.16 1.59 5.00
C ILE A 11 6.74 1.49 4.42
N ALA A 12 6.42 0.42 3.69
CA ALA A 12 5.08 0.23 3.13
C ALA A 12 3.99 0.22 4.23
N LYS A 13 4.23 -0.48 5.34
CA LYS A 13 3.35 -0.49 6.51
C LYS A 13 3.17 0.91 7.08
N LYS A 14 4.26 1.64 7.31
CA LYS A 14 4.19 3.01 7.82
C LYS A 14 3.41 3.93 6.88
N LEU A 15 3.61 3.82 5.57
CA LEU A 15 2.94 4.64 4.57
C LEU A 15 1.42 4.39 4.55
N VAL A 16 1.02 3.12 4.55
CA VAL A 16 -0.38 2.71 4.47
C VAL A 16 -1.10 2.89 5.81
N VAL A 17 -0.42 2.75 6.94
CA VAL A 17 -1.03 2.95 8.27
C VAL A 17 -1.06 4.42 8.66
N SER A 18 0.05 5.17 8.52
CA SER A 18 0.10 6.58 8.94
C SER A 18 -0.67 7.51 8.00
N GLY A 19 -0.68 7.19 6.71
CA GLY A 19 -1.28 8.05 5.69
C GLY A 19 -0.55 9.37 5.48
N ASP A 20 0.69 9.54 5.92
CA ASP A 20 1.42 10.81 5.84
C ASP A 20 1.78 11.24 4.41
N PHE A 21 1.89 10.30 3.47
CA PHE A 21 2.26 10.57 2.07
C PHE A 21 1.10 10.29 1.12
N GLN A 22 -0.01 11.03 1.28
CA GLN A 22 -1.18 10.88 0.42
C GLN A 22 -0.97 11.43 -1.00
N THR A 23 0.06 12.23 -1.27
CA THR A 23 0.20 12.94 -2.54
C THR A 23 0.38 11.99 -3.73
N GLY A 24 1.31 11.02 -3.63
CA GLY A 24 1.54 10.03 -4.69
C GLY A 24 0.37 9.06 -4.87
N PHE A 25 -0.22 8.60 -3.76
CA PHE A 25 -1.43 7.78 -3.77
C PHE A 25 -2.58 8.51 -4.48
N ARG A 26 -2.92 9.73 -4.05
CA ARG A 26 -4.00 10.54 -4.65
C ARG A 26 -3.73 10.86 -6.12
N GLU A 27 -2.49 11.12 -6.50
CA GLU A 27 -2.12 11.37 -7.90
C GLU A 27 -2.34 10.14 -8.76
N MET A 28 -1.95 8.95 -8.30
CA MET A 28 -2.16 7.71 -9.03
C MET A 28 -3.65 7.37 -9.15
N ILE A 29 -4.43 7.59 -8.10
CA ILE A 29 -5.89 7.41 -8.19
C ILE A 29 -6.52 8.42 -9.16
N ALA A 30 -6.13 9.69 -9.09
CA ALA A 30 -6.63 10.73 -10.01
C ALA A 30 -6.29 10.43 -11.48
N ARG A 31 -5.19 9.71 -11.74
CA ARG A 31 -4.78 9.24 -13.07
C ARG A 31 -5.40 7.89 -13.46
N GLY A 32 -6.27 7.32 -12.62
CA GLY A 32 -6.90 6.02 -12.88
C GLY A 32 -5.91 4.85 -12.83
N ARG A 33 -4.81 5.00 -12.09
CA ARG A 33 -3.72 4.01 -11.95
C ARG A 33 -3.55 3.52 -10.51
N PRO A 34 -4.61 2.98 -9.85
CA PRO A 34 -4.50 2.43 -8.51
C PRO A 34 -3.50 1.27 -8.43
N ASP A 35 -3.24 0.59 -9.54
CA ASP A 35 -2.28 -0.50 -9.69
C ASP A 35 -0.83 -0.09 -9.38
N LEU A 36 -0.51 1.22 -9.48
CA LEU A 36 0.82 1.75 -9.16
C LEU A 36 0.97 2.18 -7.70
N THR A 37 0.04 1.80 -6.82
CA THR A 37 0.07 2.16 -5.40
C THR A 37 0.57 1.00 -4.54
N PHE A 38 1.15 1.32 -3.37
CA PHE A 38 1.53 0.30 -2.40
C PHE A 38 0.33 -0.51 -1.95
N GLU A 39 -0.84 0.12 -1.81
CA GLU A 39 -2.08 -0.56 -1.43
C GLU A 39 -2.49 -1.62 -2.45
N SER A 40 -2.25 -1.41 -3.75
CA SER A 40 -2.50 -2.43 -4.76
C SER A 40 -1.46 -3.54 -4.70
N ILE A 41 -0.17 -3.18 -4.62
CA ILE A 41 0.94 -4.15 -4.55
C ILE A 41 0.80 -5.05 -3.32
N MET A 42 0.42 -4.49 -2.17
CA MET A 42 0.17 -5.26 -0.93
C MET A 42 -0.89 -6.34 -1.09
N LEU A 43 -1.82 -6.18 -2.04
CA LEU A 43 -2.93 -7.11 -2.26
C LEU A 43 -2.65 -8.14 -3.36
N GLU A 44 -1.51 -8.05 -4.04
CA GLU A 44 -1.07 -9.06 -5.00
C GLU A 44 -0.67 -10.34 -4.26
N ASP A 45 -1.04 -11.50 -4.80
CA ASP A 45 -0.81 -12.81 -4.18
C ASP A 45 0.69 -13.07 -3.89
N GLU A 46 1.60 -12.50 -4.68
CA GLU A 46 3.05 -12.62 -4.48
C GLU A 46 3.54 -11.91 -3.20
N PHE A 47 2.86 -10.83 -2.78
CA PHE A 47 3.31 -9.98 -1.68
C PHE A 47 2.40 -10.02 -0.45
N ALA A 48 1.17 -10.50 -0.59
CA ALA A 48 0.17 -10.50 0.49
C ALA A 48 0.67 -11.19 1.78
N ASP A 49 1.46 -12.26 1.65
CA ASP A 49 2.02 -13.01 2.78
C ASP A 49 3.09 -12.24 3.58
N LEU A 50 3.57 -11.10 3.06
CA LEU A 50 4.50 -10.20 3.78
C LEU A 50 3.78 -9.30 4.78
N PHE A 51 2.45 -9.23 4.73
CA PHE A 51 1.63 -8.32 5.50
C PHE A 51 0.63 -9.07 6.38
N THR A 52 0.27 -8.46 7.49
CA THR A 52 -0.79 -8.97 8.35
C THR A 52 -2.16 -8.71 7.73
N ARG A 53 -3.14 -9.52 8.13
CA ARG A 53 -4.54 -9.34 7.72
C ARG A 53 -5.04 -7.91 7.96
N GLN A 54 -4.68 -7.30 9.09
CA GLN A 54 -5.10 -5.93 9.43
C GLN A 54 -4.51 -4.90 8.45
N GLU A 55 -3.25 -5.06 8.05
CA GLU A 55 -2.59 -4.18 7.08
C GLU A 55 -3.20 -4.32 5.68
N LEU A 56 -3.52 -5.54 5.27
CA LEU A 56 -4.23 -5.82 4.01
C LEU A 56 -5.65 -5.23 4.02
N GLU A 57 -6.36 -5.30 5.15
CA GLU A 57 -7.69 -4.69 5.29
C GLU A 57 -7.62 -3.16 5.19
N VAL A 58 -6.59 -2.52 5.74
CA VAL A 58 -6.35 -1.07 5.57
C VAL A 58 -6.08 -0.72 4.11
N ALA A 59 -5.24 -1.49 3.41
CA ALA A 59 -4.97 -1.29 1.98
C ALA A 59 -6.25 -1.40 1.13
N ARG A 60 -7.08 -2.44 1.38
CA ARG A 60 -8.40 -2.60 0.71
C ARG A 60 -9.33 -1.43 1.01
N TRP A 61 -9.40 -1.01 2.26
CA TRP A 61 -10.25 0.11 2.68
C TRP A 61 -9.82 1.38 1.97
N ARG A 62 -8.52 1.69 1.91
CA ARG A 62 -7.99 2.86 1.21
C ARG A 62 -8.38 2.87 -0.25
N LEU A 63 -8.13 1.78 -1.00
CA LEU A 63 -8.50 1.69 -2.42
C LEU A 63 -10.01 1.84 -2.65
N SER A 64 -10.82 1.29 -1.74
CA SER A 64 -12.29 1.35 -1.85
C SER A 64 -12.86 2.72 -1.52
N ASN A 65 -12.23 3.46 -0.59
CA ASN A 65 -12.69 4.77 -0.14
C ASN A 65 -12.17 5.96 -0.95
N VAL A 66 -11.43 5.73 -2.06
CA VAL A 66 -11.07 6.82 -2.99
C VAL A 66 -12.14 7.08 -4.06
N LYS A 67 -13.36 6.53 -3.89
CA LYS A 67 -14.48 6.90 -4.76
C LYS A 67 -14.97 8.31 -4.42
N ASN A 68 -14.51 9.26 -5.26
CA ASN A 68 -15.10 10.57 -5.61
C ASN A 68 -15.59 11.46 -4.46
#